data_AF-A0A9W6PL98-F1
#
_entry.id   AF-A0A9W6PL98-F1
#
_cell.length_a   1.000
_cell.length_b   1.000
_cell.length_c   1.000
_cell.angle_alpha   90.00
_cell.angle_beta   90.00
_cell.angle_gamma   90.00
#
_symmetry.space_group_name_H-M   'P 1'
#
loop_
_entity.id
_entity.type
_entity.pdbx_description
1 polymer ?
#
loop_
_entity_poly.entity_id
_entity_poly.type
_entity_poly.pdbx_seq_one_letter_code
_entity_poly.pdbx_strand_id
1 'polypeptide(L)'
;MSRHAVRIAAAVAGLALAATAASATSATAAPAAGSVVIHESNSFFQQAARAGIVAVPLPTATAGYDAASGLSASFPVTDGSGTLNNFFGGVSLGGGLLFVDARTGSAVSFHQLAFAFDTWAVTAVPDGSTTPVALFDPAGNNSITSSGGTQSLTADALVLDAEGARYLDSELHTTFFTAGQDVGSFALSYTPAS
;
A
#
# COMPACT_ATOMS: atom_id res chain seq x y z
N MET A 1 -74.27 16.00 16.39
CA MET A 1 -72.80 16.10 16.22
C MET A 1 -72.41 15.52 14.87
N SER A 2 -72.23 16.36 13.85
CA SER A 2 -71.69 15.96 12.54
C SER A 2 -71.37 17.21 11.70
N ARG A 3 -70.09 17.31 11.28
CA ARG A 3 -69.56 17.63 9.92
C ARG A 3 -70.13 18.84 9.16
N HIS A 4 -69.39 19.76 8.55
CA HIS A 4 -67.97 20.04 8.35
C HIS A 4 -67.88 21.53 7.99
N ALA A 5 -67.09 22.31 8.73
CA ALA A 5 -66.93 23.73 8.45
C ALA A 5 -65.79 23.96 7.44
N VAL A 6 -66.19 24.19 6.19
CA VAL A 6 -65.74 25.26 5.27
C VAL A 6 -64.40 25.92 5.62
N ARG A 7 -63.44 25.84 4.70
CA ARG A 7 -62.32 26.77 4.62
C ARG A 7 -62.09 27.18 3.17
N ILE A 8 -62.64 28.32 2.75
CA ILE A 8 -62.09 29.09 1.63
C ILE A 8 -62.31 30.59 1.89
N ALA A 9 -61.21 31.30 2.15
CA ALA A 9 -60.93 32.69 1.80
C ALA A 9 -59.43 32.89 2.08
N ALA A 10 -58.55 32.82 1.06
CA ALA A 10 -58.14 33.92 0.19
C ALA A 10 -57.41 35.06 0.95
N ALA A 11 -56.09 35.17 0.75
CA ALA A 11 -55.41 36.38 0.26
C ALA A 11 -53.88 36.30 0.45
N VAL A 12 -53.20 36.24 -0.69
CA VAL A 12 -51.89 36.81 -1.05
C VAL A 12 -51.17 37.72 -0.03
N ALA A 13 -49.88 37.45 0.21
CA ALA A 13 -48.76 38.37 -0.06
C ALA A 13 -47.44 37.67 0.30
N GLY A 14 -46.49 37.69 -0.64
CA GLY A 14 -45.25 36.93 -0.56
C GLY A 14 -44.26 37.40 0.50
N LEU A 15 -43.36 36.50 0.85
CA LEU A 15 -42.03 36.81 1.33
C LEU A 15 -41.11 35.68 0.86
N ALA A 16 -40.02 36.07 0.20
CA ALA A 16 -39.01 35.20 -0.36
C ALA A 16 -38.55 34.15 0.67
N LEU A 17 -38.92 32.89 0.46
CA LEU A 17 -38.32 31.79 1.21
C LEU A 17 -37.06 31.39 0.44
N ALA A 18 -35.96 31.97 0.90
CA ALA A 18 -34.61 31.59 0.52
C ALA A 18 -34.53 30.07 0.48
N ALA A 19 -34.06 29.56 -0.66
CA ALA A 19 -33.62 28.20 -0.80
C ALA A 19 -32.48 27.96 0.21
N THR A 20 -32.82 27.52 1.42
CA THR A 20 -31.89 26.69 2.20
C THR A 20 -31.91 25.31 1.56
N ALA A 21 -31.36 25.22 0.35
CA ALA A 21 -30.64 24.03 -0.02
C ALA A 21 -29.54 23.93 1.03
N ALA A 22 -29.79 23.14 2.07
CA ALA A 22 -28.75 22.60 2.89
C ALA A 22 -27.80 21.96 1.88
N SER A 23 -26.70 22.66 1.59
CA SER A 23 -25.55 22.04 1.00
C SER A 23 -25.15 21.02 2.05
N ALA A 24 -25.60 19.79 1.85
CA ALA A 24 -24.89 18.64 2.37
C ALA A 24 -23.51 18.78 1.74
N THR A 25 -22.61 19.47 2.43
CA THR A 25 -21.20 19.29 2.24
C THR A 25 -21.01 17.81 2.48
N SER A 26 -20.98 17.02 1.42
CA SER A 26 -20.45 15.67 1.48
C SER A 26 -19.12 15.84 2.19
N ALA A 27 -19.01 15.33 3.42
CA ALA A 27 -17.73 15.21 4.05
C ALA A 27 -16.88 14.44 3.04
N THR A 28 -15.91 15.11 2.41
CA THR A 28 -14.91 14.41 1.62
C THR A 28 -14.32 13.42 2.58
N ALA A 29 -14.57 12.13 2.32
CA ALA A 29 -13.98 11.07 3.09
C ALA A 29 -12.48 11.33 3.13
N ALA A 30 -11.89 11.34 4.34
CA ALA A 30 -10.46 11.56 4.44
C ALA A 30 -9.78 10.45 3.62
N PRO A 31 -8.87 10.79 2.69
CA PRO A 31 -8.19 9.75 1.92
C PRO A 31 -7.40 8.84 2.86
N ALA A 32 -7.23 7.58 2.46
CA ALA A 32 -6.38 6.66 3.19
C ALA A 32 -4.98 7.27 3.35
N ALA A 33 -4.43 7.19 4.56
CA ALA A 33 -3.16 7.82 4.89
C ALA A 33 -2.25 6.85 5.63
N GLY A 34 -0.95 6.93 5.39
CA GLY A 34 0.00 6.01 5.99
C GLY A 34 1.27 5.85 5.19
N SER A 35 2.08 4.88 5.61
CA SER A 35 3.32 4.51 4.93
C SER A 35 3.64 3.05 5.16
N VAL A 36 4.20 2.41 4.13
CA VAL A 36 4.91 1.14 4.23
C VAL A 36 6.40 1.43 4.20
N VAL A 37 7.15 0.84 5.12
CA VAL A 37 8.60 0.90 5.16
C VAL A 37 9.12 -0.52 5.06
N ILE A 38 9.93 -0.76 4.03
CA ILE A 38 10.69 -1.98 3.84
C ILE A 38 12.13 -1.68 4.22
N HIS A 39 12.67 -2.42 5.19
CA HIS A 39 14.08 -2.34 5.54
C HIS A 39 14.79 -3.54 4.96
N GLU A 40 15.71 -3.30 4.03
CA GLU A 40 16.60 -4.30 3.48
C GLU A 40 17.73 -4.58 4.46
N SER A 41 17.89 -5.85 4.84
CA SER A 41 18.96 -6.26 5.75
C SER A 41 20.34 -6.07 5.10
N ASN A 42 21.32 -5.68 5.91
CA ASN A 42 22.70 -5.50 5.43
C ASN A 42 23.29 -6.82 4.88
N SER A 43 22.85 -7.97 5.40
CA SER A 43 23.20 -9.29 4.86
C SER A 43 22.67 -9.50 3.45
N PHE A 44 21.40 -9.19 3.21
CA PHE A 44 20.82 -9.29 1.88
C PHE A 44 21.48 -8.31 0.91
N PHE A 45 21.66 -7.05 1.32
CA PHE A 45 22.36 -6.05 0.51
C PHE A 45 23.78 -6.49 0.11
N GLN A 46 24.55 -7.05 1.04
CA GLN A 46 25.90 -7.56 0.73
C GLN A 46 25.86 -8.77 -0.21
N GLN A 47 24.86 -9.63 -0.10
CA GLN A 47 24.67 -10.77 -1.00
C GLN A 47 24.25 -10.30 -2.40
N ALA A 48 23.29 -9.38 -2.49
CA ALA A 48 22.81 -8.78 -3.73
C ALA A 48 23.94 -8.02 -4.44
N ALA A 49 24.69 -7.19 -3.71
CA ALA A 49 25.84 -6.47 -4.26
C ALA A 49 26.94 -7.42 -4.77
N ARG A 50 27.20 -8.53 -4.06
CA ARG A 50 28.13 -9.57 -4.55
C ARG A 50 27.60 -10.25 -5.81
N ALA A 51 26.29 -10.45 -5.91
CA ALA A 51 25.62 -10.97 -7.09
C ALA A 51 25.49 -9.94 -8.23
N GLY A 52 25.80 -8.66 -7.98
CA GLY A 52 25.66 -7.57 -8.95
C GLY A 52 24.25 -7.01 -9.07
N ILE A 53 23.37 -7.37 -8.14
CA ILE A 53 21.97 -6.97 -8.11
C ILE A 53 21.81 -5.74 -7.23
N VAL A 54 21.06 -4.76 -7.71
CA VAL A 54 20.73 -3.53 -7.00
C VAL A 54 19.23 -3.29 -7.08
N ALA A 55 18.59 -3.11 -5.94
CA ALA A 55 17.20 -2.66 -5.85
C ALA A 55 17.18 -1.14 -5.56
N VAL A 56 16.38 -0.40 -6.32
CA VAL A 56 16.25 1.06 -6.21
C VAL A 56 14.77 1.42 -6.14
N PRO A 57 14.31 2.15 -5.11
CA PRO A 57 12.94 2.66 -5.06
C PRO A 57 12.76 3.78 -6.10
N LEU A 58 11.65 3.72 -6.85
CA LEU A 58 11.29 4.69 -7.87
C LEU A 58 10.61 5.94 -7.26
N PRO A 59 10.55 7.07 -7.98
CA PRO A 59 10.00 8.34 -7.49
C PRO A 59 8.62 8.18 -6.86
N THR A 60 8.37 8.96 -5.80
CA THR A 60 7.27 8.86 -4.80
C THR A 60 7.52 7.88 -3.65
N ALA A 61 8.47 6.95 -3.78
CA ALA A 61 9.07 6.26 -2.64
C ALA A 61 10.30 7.04 -2.13
N THR A 62 10.50 7.06 -0.81
CA THR A 62 11.65 7.71 -0.16
C THR A 62 12.67 6.65 0.22
N ALA A 63 13.84 6.67 -0.42
CA ALA A 63 14.99 5.89 0.01
C ALA A 63 15.63 6.54 1.24
N GLY A 64 15.94 5.73 2.24
CA GLY A 64 16.75 6.06 3.40
C GLY A 64 17.86 5.02 3.57
N TYR A 65 18.91 5.38 4.27
CA TYR A 65 19.94 4.46 4.71
C TYR A 65 20.14 4.66 6.20
N ASP A 66 20.06 3.58 6.95
CA ASP A 66 20.32 3.54 8.38
C ASP A 66 21.45 2.55 8.66
N ALA A 67 22.50 2.99 9.35
CA ALA A 67 23.68 2.17 9.57
C ALA A 67 23.41 0.94 10.47
N ALA A 68 22.31 0.94 11.25
CA ALA A 68 21.94 -0.15 12.12
C ALA A 68 21.01 -1.18 11.44
N SER A 69 20.16 -0.75 10.50
CA SER A 69 19.13 -1.58 9.87
C SER A 69 19.28 -1.78 8.36
N GLY A 70 20.17 -1.04 7.68
CA GLY A 70 20.46 -1.19 6.25
C GLY A 70 19.77 -0.15 5.36
N LEU A 71 19.45 -0.52 4.13
CA LEU A 71 18.68 0.34 3.21
C LEU A 71 17.22 0.30 3.61
N SER A 72 16.54 1.44 3.63
CA SER A 72 15.12 1.53 3.93
C SER A 72 14.39 2.19 2.77
N ALA A 73 13.26 1.65 2.34
CA ALA A 73 12.40 2.24 1.33
C ALA A 73 11.02 2.50 1.94
N SER A 74 10.61 3.78 2.00
CA SER A 74 9.31 4.19 2.49
C SER A 74 8.39 4.54 1.32
N PHE A 75 7.26 3.84 1.24
CA PHE A 75 6.21 4.01 0.24
C PHE A 75 4.97 4.64 0.90
N PRO A 76 4.50 5.82 0.44
CA PRO A 76 3.29 6.41 1.00
C PRO A 76 2.07 5.57 0.62
N VAL A 77 1.13 5.39 1.55
CA VAL A 77 -0.17 4.80 1.23
C VAL A 77 -0.96 5.83 0.43
N THR A 78 -1.40 5.44 -0.77
CA THR A 78 -2.17 6.30 -1.69
C THR A 78 -3.65 5.98 -1.69
N ASP A 79 -3.98 4.73 -1.44
CA ASP A 79 -5.34 4.24 -1.28
C ASP A 79 -5.34 3.03 -0.35
N GLY A 80 -6.50 2.65 0.16
CA GLY A 80 -6.60 1.43 0.95
C GLY A 80 -7.96 1.31 1.61
N SER A 81 -8.50 0.11 1.56
CA SER A 81 -9.75 -0.24 2.22
C SER A 81 -9.57 -1.53 3.00
N GLY A 82 -10.26 -1.63 4.13
CA GLY A 82 -10.28 -2.86 4.93
C GLY A 82 -9.62 -2.72 6.30
N THR A 83 -9.33 -3.86 6.91
CA THR A 83 -8.93 -3.94 8.31
C THR A 83 -7.91 -5.06 8.51
N LEU A 84 -6.71 -4.70 8.96
CA LEU A 84 -5.63 -5.63 9.33
C LEU A 84 -6.12 -6.66 10.35
N ASN A 85 -6.84 -6.21 11.39
CA ASN A 85 -7.34 -7.09 12.45
C ASN A 85 -8.33 -8.16 11.95
N ASN A 86 -8.95 -7.93 10.79
CA ASN A 86 -9.92 -8.84 10.17
C ASN A 86 -9.36 -9.51 8.92
N PHE A 87 -8.08 -9.26 8.57
CA PHE A 87 -7.40 -9.83 7.40
C PHE A 87 -8.20 -9.69 6.11
N PHE A 88 -8.82 -8.52 5.92
CA PHE A 88 -9.69 -8.25 4.79
C PHE A 88 -9.36 -6.91 4.15
N GLY A 89 -9.20 -6.92 2.83
CA GLY A 89 -8.86 -5.74 2.03
C GLY A 89 -7.36 -5.60 1.84
N GLY A 90 -6.91 -4.37 1.58
CA GLY A 90 -5.52 -4.08 1.31
C GLY A 90 -5.25 -2.60 1.17
N VAL A 91 -3.97 -2.27 1.02
CA VAL A 91 -3.47 -0.90 0.80
C VAL A 91 -2.74 -0.81 -0.52
N SER A 92 -3.00 0.26 -1.25
CA SER A 92 -2.24 0.67 -2.42
C SER A 92 -1.14 1.63 -1.98
N LEU A 93 0.05 1.42 -2.53
CA LEU A 93 1.25 2.16 -2.21
C LEU A 93 1.66 3.00 -3.42
N GLY A 94 2.09 4.23 -3.14
CA GLY A 94 2.72 5.10 -4.11
C GLY A 94 4.17 4.67 -4.33
N GLY A 95 4.62 4.75 -5.57
CA GLY A 95 6.01 4.47 -5.95
C GLY A 95 6.15 3.24 -6.81
N GLY A 96 7.38 2.76 -6.83
CA GLY A 96 7.82 1.64 -7.65
C GLY A 96 9.10 1.05 -7.10
N LEU A 97 9.46 -0.13 -7.58
CA LEU A 97 10.74 -0.78 -7.29
C LEU A 97 11.43 -1.09 -8.60
N LEU A 98 12.68 -0.68 -8.75
CA LEU A 98 13.52 -1.03 -9.87
C LEU A 98 14.59 -2.01 -9.41
N PHE A 99 14.64 -3.18 -10.03
CA PHE A 99 15.72 -4.14 -9.84
C PHE A 99 16.61 -4.10 -11.06
N VAL A 100 17.93 -3.99 -10.84
CA VAL A 100 18.93 -3.96 -11.89
C VAL A 100 19.97 -5.03 -11.61
N ASP A 101 20.28 -5.83 -12.61
CA ASP A 101 21.45 -6.70 -12.60
C ASP A 101 22.57 -6.04 -13.41
N ALA A 102 23.62 -5.60 -12.71
CA ALA A 102 24.78 -4.95 -13.30
C ALA A 102 25.69 -5.93 -14.09
N ARG A 103 25.53 -7.24 -13.91
CA ARG A 103 26.29 -8.26 -14.66
C ARG A 103 25.68 -8.51 -16.03
N THR A 104 24.36 -8.61 -16.11
CA THR A 104 23.62 -8.87 -17.35
C THR A 104 23.21 -7.58 -18.06
N GLY A 105 23.12 -6.47 -17.32
CA GLY A 105 22.59 -5.20 -17.81
C GLY A 105 21.06 -5.17 -17.90
N SER A 106 20.39 -6.22 -17.42
CA SER A 106 18.93 -6.30 -17.38
C SER A 106 18.37 -5.48 -16.22
N ALA A 107 17.20 -4.89 -16.43
CA ALA A 107 16.49 -4.13 -15.42
C ALA A 107 14.99 -4.40 -15.51
N VAL A 108 14.35 -4.50 -14.35
CA VAL A 108 12.91 -4.74 -14.20
C VAL A 108 12.36 -3.68 -13.25
N SER A 109 11.43 -2.89 -13.73
CA SER A 109 10.67 -1.95 -12.89
C SER A 109 9.31 -2.50 -12.54
N PHE A 110 8.91 -2.32 -11.31
CA PHE A 110 7.57 -2.58 -10.79
C PHE A 110 6.91 -1.27 -10.40
N HIS A 111 5.61 -1.20 -10.65
CA HIS A 111 4.71 -0.10 -10.31
C HIS A 111 3.46 -0.66 -9.62
N GLN A 112 2.58 0.22 -9.12
CA GLN A 112 1.35 -0.19 -8.44
C GLN A 112 1.61 -1.20 -7.31
N LEU A 113 2.50 -0.84 -6.39
CA LEU A 113 2.72 -1.67 -5.21
C LEU A 113 1.45 -1.70 -4.37
N ALA A 114 1.10 -2.88 -3.85
CA ALA A 114 -0.01 -3.05 -2.94
C ALA A 114 0.35 -4.07 -1.88
N PHE A 115 -0.24 -3.95 -0.69
CA PHE A 115 -0.19 -4.99 0.33
C PHE A 115 -1.60 -5.51 0.58
N ALA A 116 -1.79 -6.80 0.29
CA ALA A 116 -3.07 -7.49 0.42
C ALA A 116 -3.13 -8.17 1.79
N PHE A 117 -4.14 -7.86 2.59
CA PHE A 117 -4.28 -8.39 3.95
C PHE A 117 -4.79 -9.83 3.98
N ASP A 118 -5.45 -10.27 2.91
CA ASP A 118 -6.03 -11.61 2.76
C ASP A 118 -4.98 -12.65 2.34
N THR A 119 -4.11 -12.30 1.39
CA THR A 119 -3.00 -13.16 0.97
C THR A 119 -1.73 -12.96 1.79
N TRP A 120 -1.69 -11.88 2.59
CA TRP A 120 -0.52 -11.50 3.38
C TRP A 120 0.73 -11.26 2.53
N ALA A 121 0.54 -10.67 1.35
CA ALA A 121 1.59 -10.48 0.35
C ALA A 121 1.68 -9.02 -0.11
N VAL A 122 2.90 -8.55 -0.29
CA VAL A 122 3.24 -7.35 -1.05
C VAL A 122 3.28 -7.73 -2.52
N THR A 123 2.36 -7.18 -3.29
CA THR A 123 2.28 -7.39 -4.74
C THR A 123 2.72 -6.13 -5.49
N ALA A 124 3.20 -6.31 -6.71
CA ALA A 124 3.45 -5.19 -7.62
C ALA A 124 3.25 -5.63 -9.07
N VAL A 125 3.01 -4.66 -9.95
CA VAL A 125 2.83 -4.91 -11.38
C VAL A 125 4.14 -4.61 -12.11
N PRO A 126 4.76 -5.57 -12.81
CA PRO A 126 5.95 -5.28 -13.60
C PRO A 126 5.61 -4.41 -14.81
N ASP A 127 6.57 -3.58 -15.22
CA ASP A 127 6.45 -2.74 -16.41
C ASP A 127 6.22 -3.58 -17.66
N GLY A 128 5.27 -3.16 -18.50
CA GLY A 128 4.82 -3.94 -19.66
C GLY A 128 3.81 -5.06 -19.34
N SER A 129 3.40 -5.24 -18.08
CA SER A 129 2.36 -6.19 -17.67
C SER A 129 1.16 -5.45 -17.05
N THR A 130 0.04 -6.17 -16.92
CA THR A 130 -1.13 -5.75 -16.12
C THR A 130 -1.45 -6.75 -15.00
N THR A 131 -0.65 -7.82 -14.88
CA THR A 131 -0.85 -8.88 -13.89
C THR A 131 0.03 -8.59 -12.68
N PRO A 132 -0.55 -8.38 -11.48
CA PRO A 132 0.23 -8.26 -10.26
C PRO A 132 0.98 -9.56 -9.96
N VAL A 133 2.20 -9.41 -9.48
CA VAL A 133 3.06 -10.51 -9.03
C VAL A 133 3.27 -10.33 -7.52
N ALA A 134 3.14 -11.41 -6.75
CA ALA A 134 3.53 -11.42 -5.35
C ALA A 134 5.06 -11.34 -5.26
N LEU A 135 5.56 -10.30 -4.59
CA LEU A 135 6.99 -10.06 -4.45
C LEU A 135 7.50 -10.49 -3.09
N PHE A 136 6.83 -10.05 -2.02
CA PHE A 136 7.32 -10.25 -0.67
C PHE A 136 6.21 -10.61 0.30
N ASP A 137 6.50 -11.49 1.24
CA ASP A 137 5.57 -11.88 2.29
C ASP A 137 6.15 -11.52 3.67
N PRO A 138 5.45 -10.73 4.50
CA PRO A 138 5.89 -10.48 5.86
C PRO A 138 5.87 -11.79 6.67
N ALA A 139 7.02 -12.12 7.27
CA ALA A 139 7.26 -13.37 7.97
C ALA A 139 7.84 -13.11 9.38
N GLY A 140 8.20 -14.19 10.08
CA GLY A 140 8.77 -14.10 11.43
C GLY A 140 7.73 -13.67 12.47
N ASN A 141 8.16 -12.84 13.41
CA ASN A 141 7.32 -12.28 14.46
C ASN A 141 6.55 -11.06 13.92
N ASN A 142 5.29 -11.32 13.59
CA ASN A 142 4.35 -10.27 13.21
C ASN A 142 3.69 -9.66 14.46
N SER A 143 3.63 -8.33 14.52
CA SER A 143 2.87 -7.59 15.53
C SER A 143 1.88 -6.64 14.85
N ILE A 144 0.59 -6.85 15.13
CA ILE A 144 -0.50 -6.00 14.66
C ILE A 144 -1.01 -5.17 15.84
N THR A 145 -1.06 -3.86 15.67
CA THR A 145 -1.61 -2.93 16.66
C THR A 145 -2.61 -2.00 16.01
N SER A 146 -3.62 -1.56 16.76
CA SER A 146 -4.58 -0.55 16.31
C SER A 146 -4.79 0.48 17.40
N SER A 147 -4.57 1.76 17.08
CA SER A 147 -4.68 2.87 18.02
C SER A 147 -5.15 4.12 17.29
N GLY A 148 -6.16 4.80 17.83
CA GLY A 148 -6.64 6.08 17.29
C GLY A 148 -7.14 6.04 15.84
N GLY A 149 -7.58 4.88 15.34
CA GLY A 149 -8.01 4.67 13.95
C GLY A 149 -6.88 4.27 12.99
N THR A 150 -5.62 4.34 13.44
CA THR A 150 -4.46 3.85 12.69
C THR A 150 -4.19 2.39 13.06
N GLN A 151 -3.99 1.58 12.03
CA GLN A 151 -3.58 0.18 12.11
C GLN A 151 -2.12 0.08 11.72
N SER A 152 -1.34 -0.66 12.49
CA SER A 152 0.07 -0.88 12.22
C SER A 152 0.38 -2.36 12.22
N LEU A 153 1.23 -2.77 11.28
CA LEU A 153 1.81 -4.10 11.21
C LEU A 153 3.33 -3.94 11.19
N THR A 154 4.01 -4.73 12.01
CA THR A 154 5.47 -4.89 11.93
C THR A 154 5.79 -6.36 11.80
N ALA A 155 6.77 -6.68 10.96
CA ALA A 155 7.33 -8.00 10.78
C ALA A 155 8.85 -7.86 10.78
N ASP A 156 9.55 -8.64 11.61
CA ASP A 156 11.02 -8.60 11.67
C ASP A 156 11.69 -9.33 10.50
N ALA A 157 10.93 -10.18 9.80
CA ALA A 157 11.36 -10.82 8.56
C ALA A 157 10.42 -10.47 7.41
N LEU A 158 10.97 -10.33 6.22
CA LEU A 158 10.27 -10.13 4.96
C LEU A 158 10.92 -11.10 3.99
N VAL A 159 10.16 -12.06 3.49
CA VAL A 159 10.70 -13.10 2.61
C VAL A 159 10.25 -12.89 1.19
N LEU A 160 11.11 -13.26 0.24
CA LEU A 160 10.78 -13.21 -1.17
C LEU A 160 9.78 -14.32 -1.54
N ASP A 161 8.68 -13.96 -2.18
CA ASP A 161 7.70 -14.94 -2.65
C ASP A 161 8.25 -15.77 -3.81
N ALA A 162 7.75 -16.99 -3.97
CA ALA A 162 8.17 -17.89 -5.04
C ALA A 162 7.85 -17.37 -6.45
N GLU A 163 6.72 -16.67 -6.62
CA GLU A 163 6.33 -16.07 -7.89
C GLU A 163 7.26 -14.91 -8.24
N GLY A 164 7.47 -14.00 -7.29
CA GLY A 164 8.39 -12.86 -7.41
C GLY A 164 9.82 -13.29 -7.69
N ALA A 165 10.32 -14.28 -6.94
CA ALA A 165 11.67 -14.83 -7.14
C ALA A 165 11.86 -15.37 -8.56
N ARG A 166 10.92 -16.20 -9.03
CA ARG A 166 10.97 -16.78 -10.38
C ARG A 166 10.86 -15.71 -11.46
N TYR A 167 10.03 -14.70 -11.25
CA TYR A 167 9.88 -13.59 -12.19
C TYR A 167 11.18 -12.77 -12.30
N LEU A 168 11.76 -12.38 -11.16
CA LEU A 168 13.01 -11.64 -11.12
C LEU A 168 14.17 -12.41 -11.74
N ASP A 169 14.34 -13.70 -11.40
CA ASP A 169 15.38 -14.54 -11.99
C ASP A 169 15.21 -14.68 -13.52
N SER A 170 13.97 -14.83 -14.00
CA SER A 170 13.66 -14.95 -15.43
C SER A 170 14.01 -13.68 -16.20
N GLU A 171 13.59 -12.51 -15.70
CA GLU A 171 13.74 -11.23 -16.40
C GLU A 171 15.16 -10.64 -16.23
N LEU A 172 15.80 -10.82 -15.08
CA LEU A 172 17.16 -10.34 -14.83
C LEU A 172 18.22 -11.33 -15.30
N HIS A 173 17.82 -12.53 -15.74
CA HIS A 173 18.69 -13.63 -16.15
C HIS A 173 19.67 -14.04 -15.05
N THR A 174 19.15 -14.19 -13.83
CA THR A 174 19.92 -14.57 -12.65
C THR A 174 19.35 -15.83 -11.98
N THR A 175 20.05 -16.30 -10.96
CA THR A 175 19.65 -17.44 -10.09
C THR A 175 19.80 -17.07 -8.61
N PHE A 176 19.83 -15.76 -8.36
CA PHE A 176 20.08 -15.20 -7.04
C PHE A 176 18.84 -15.25 -6.17
N PHE A 177 17.67 -15.01 -6.79
CA PHE A 177 16.44 -14.86 -6.06
C PHE A 177 15.85 -16.22 -5.74
N THR A 178 15.86 -16.59 -4.47
CA THR A 178 15.26 -17.84 -4.00
C THR A 178 13.99 -17.58 -3.21
N ALA A 179 12.96 -18.39 -3.43
CA ALA A 179 11.74 -18.35 -2.64
C ALA A 179 12.06 -18.54 -1.15
N GLY A 180 11.44 -17.73 -0.28
CA GLY A 180 11.67 -17.74 1.15
C GLY A 180 12.97 -17.06 1.60
N GLN A 181 13.73 -16.45 0.69
CA GLN A 181 14.91 -15.68 1.05
C GLN A 181 14.53 -14.46 1.86
N ASP A 182 15.15 -14.30 3.02
CA ASP A 182 14.96 -13.13 3.86
C ASP A 182 15.63 -11.89 3.25
N VAL A 183 14.83 -10.88 2.98
CA VAL A 183 15.28 -9.58 2.45
C VAL A 183 15.44 -8.55 3.55
N GLY A 184 14.83 -8.74 4.73
CA GLY A 184 14.91 -7.83 5.87
C GLY A 184 13.59 -7.71 6.62
N SER A 185 13.11 -6.50 6.92
CA SER A 185 11.91 -6.31 7.74
C SER A 185 10.86 -5.41 7.08
N PHE A 186 9.63 -5.49 7.57
CA PHE A 186 8.48 -4.80 7.02
C PHE A 186 7.70 -4.07 8.11
N ALA A 187 7.36 -2.81 7.86
CA ALA A 187 6.51 -2.01 8.74
C ALA A 187 5.44 -1.29 7.91
N LEU A 188 4.17 -1.49 8.24
CA LEU A 188 3.04 -0.80 7.68
C LEU A 188 2.38 0.04 8.77
N SER A 189 2.04 1.28 8.44
CA SER A 189 1.12 2.12 9.20
C SER A 189 0.05 2.64 8.25
N TYR A 190 -1.23 2.41 8.58
CA TYR A 190 -2.37 2.67 7.72
C TYR A 190 -3.56 3.18 8.50
N THR A 191 -4.14 4.28 8.04
CA THR A 191 -5.43 4.80 8.50
C THR A 191 -6.42 4.67 7.33
N PRO A 192 -7.49 3.87 7.47
CA PRO A 192 -8.50 3.73 6.43
C PRO A 192 -9.15 5.05 6.06
N ALA A 193 -9.56 5.17 4.80
CA ALA A 193 -10.42 6.27 4.39
C ALA A 193 -11.77 6.19 5.14
N SER A 194 -12.25 7.32 5.65
CA SER A 194 -13.45 7.41 6.50
C SER A 194 -14.54 8.29 5.89
#